data_AF-A0A3Q0DBU4-F1
#
_entry.id   AF-A0A3Q0DBU4-F1
#
_cell.length_a   1.000
_cell.length_b   1.000
_cell.length_c   1.000
_cell.angle_alpha   90.00
_cell.angle_beta   90.00
_cell.angle_gamma   90.00
#
_symmetry.space_group_name_H-M   'P 1'
#
loop_
_entity.id
_entity.type
_entity.pdbx_description
1 polymer ?
#
loop_
_entity_poly.entity_id
_entity_poly.type
_entity_poly.pdbx_seq_one_letter_code
_entity_poly.pdbx_strand_id
1 'polypeptide(L)'
;ILGFTPYEGDWLDIEYSPRKGLPSILVHSLKATLRRYLQEVLVTHVHKGKGVLDHTIFFTLESLKLPEGYTPLVGHVVSVVIVQSIRPNYNWRAISMTPTRGDLAKHPAQLQLECDLQDTGSIV
;
A
#
# COMPACT_ATOMS: atom_id res chain seq x y z
N ILE A 1 -0.89 17.72 -0.08
CA ILE A 1 -1.76 16.53 -0.02
C ILE A 1 -0.87 15.33 -0.38
N LEU A 2 -0.30 14.63 0.61
CA LEU A 2 0.72 13.61 0.37
C LEU A 2 0.08 12.25 0.03
N GLY A 3 -0.10 12.00 -1.28
CA GLY A 3 0.04 10.67 -1.88
C GLY A 3 -0.84 9.52 -1.37
N PHE A 4 -2.01 9.78 -0.79
CA PHE A 4 -2.98 8.75 -0.42
C PHE A 4 -4.22 8.91 -1.30
N THR A 5 -4.59 7.82 -2.00
CA THR A 5 -5.84 7.73 -2.75
C THR A 5 -6.81 6.89 -1.93
N PRO A 6 -7.93 7.47 -1.46
CA PRO A 6 -8.95 6.72 -0.75
C PRO A 6 -9.49 5.56 -1.58
N TYR A 7 -9.83 4.47 -0.90
CA TYR A 7 -10.51 3.33 -1.50
C TYR A 7 -11.82 3.07 -0.75
N GLU A 8 -12.77 2.43 -1.43
CA GLU A 8 -14.06 2.07 -0.82
C GLU A 8 -13.86 1.28 0.48
N GLY A 9 -14.47 1.78 1.55
CA GLY A 9 -14.38 1.22 2.91
C GLY A 9 -13.35 1.92 3.80
N ASP A 10 -12.45 2.76 3.28
CA ASP A 10 -11.48 3.45 4.14
C ASP A 10 -12.15 4.43 5.10
N TRP A 11 -11.60 4.53 6.30
CA TRP A 11 -12.00 5.52 7.28
C TRP A 11 -11.24 6.81 7.02
N LEU A 12 -11.99 7.89 6.80
CA LEU A 12 -11.46 9.20 6.43
C LEU A 12 -11.92 10.26 7.43
N ASP A 13 -10.99 11.11 7.83
CA ASP A 13 -11.34 12.41 8.40
C ASP A 13 -11.43 13.42 7.24
N ILE A 14 -12.54 14.14 7.16
CA ILE A 14 -12.80 15.13 6.12
C ILE A 14 -13.05 16.51 6.73
N GLU A 15 -12.48 17.53 6.13
CA GLU A 15 -12.91 18.91 6.34
C GLU A 15 -13.90 19.27 5.24
N TYR A 16 -15.09 19.75 5.62
CA TYR A 16 -16.15 20.02 4.67
C TYR A 16 -16.98 21.24 5.05
N SER A 17 -17.69 21.79 4.06
CA SER A 17 -18.73 22.80 4.24
C SER A 17 -20.03 22.37 3.57
N PRO A 18 -21.21 22.75 4.11
CA PRO A 18 -22.49 22.50 3.46
C PRO A 18 -22.64 23.39 2.23
N ARG A 19 -23.21 22.85 1.14
CA ARG A 19 -23.59 23.67 -0.02
C ARG A 19 -24.95 24.31 0.23
N LYS A 20 -25.01 25.65 0.18
CA LYS A 20 -26.28 26.38 0.37
C LYS A 20 -27.33 25.93 -0.64
N GLY A 21 -28.51 25.56 -0.15
CA GLY A 21 -29.65 25.18 -0.99
C GLY A 21 -29.56 23.80 -1.66
N LEU A 22 -28.53 23.00 -1.36
CA LEU A 22 -28.37 21.65 -1.91
C LEU A 22 -28.14 20.64 -0.77
N PRO A 23 -28.64 19.40 -0.89
CA PRO A 23 -28.37 18.32 0.07
C PRO A 23 -26.98 17.70 -0.19
N SER A 24 -25.94 18.53 -0.29
CA SER A 24 -24.57 18.09 -0.58
C SER A 24 -23.53 18.94 0.16
N ILE A 25 -22.33 18.38 0.28
CA ILE A 25 -21.19 19.01 0.93
C ILE A 25 -20.09 19.35 -0.09
N LEU A 26 -19.21 20.27 0.27
CA LEU A 26 -17.94 20.50 -0.40
C LEU A 26 -16.82 20.01 0.50
N VAL A 27 -16.00 19.08 0.01
CA VAL A 27 -14.84 18.55 0.74
C VAL A 27 -13.62 19.43 0.44
N HIS A 28 -12.99 19.94 1.49
CA HIS A 28 -11.79 20.80 1.41
C HIS A 28 -10.51 19.99 1.54
N SER A 29 -10.51 19.02 2.45
CA SER A 29 -9.36 18.15 2.70
C SER A 29 -9.82 16.78 3.17
N LEU A 30 -8.95 15.79 2.98
CA LEU A 30 -9.15 14.42 3.41
C LEU A 30 -7.84 13.83 3.92
N LYS A 31 -7.94 12.98 4.94
CA LYS A 31 -6.84 12.15 5.43
C LYS A 31 -7.41 10.82 5.93
N ALA A 32 -6.62 9.76 5.87
CA ALA A 32 -6.99 8.52 6.54
C ALA A 32 -7.06 8.75 8.05
N THR A 33 -8.12 8.27 8.70
CA THR A 33 -8.33 8.44 10.15
C THR A 33 -7.20 7.82 10.96
N LEU A 34 -6.75 6.62 10.58
CA LEU A 34 -5.67 5.93 11.25
C LEU A 34 -4.73 5.26 10.25
N ARG A 35 -3.42 5.49 10.43
CA ARG A 35 -2.33 4.97 9.60
C ARG A 35 -1.31 4.26 10.47
N ARG A 36 -0.85 3.08 10.06
CA ARG A 36 0.20 2.31 10.76
C ARG A 36 1.26 1.82 9.78
N TYR A 37 2.48 1.64 10.27
CA TYR A 37 3.54 0.93 9.59
C TYR A 37 3.75 -0.40 10.29
N LEU A 38 3.83 -1.49 9.52
CA LEU A 38 4.08 -2.85 10.00
C LEU A 38 5.26 -3.44 9.22
N GLN A 39 6.05 -4.27 9.88
CA GLN A 39 7.18 -4.98 9.30
C GLN A 39 6.91 -6.48 9.34
N GLU A 40 7.57 -7.22 8.45
CA GLU A 40 7.56 -8.69 8.43
C GLU A 40 6.16 -9.32 8.34
N VAL A 41 5.29 -8.73 7.52
CA VAL A 41 3.90 -9.18 7.32
C VAL A 41 3.87 -10.18 6.16
N LEU A 42 3.18 -11.31 6.32
CA LEU A 42 3.13 -12.39 5.34
C LEU A 42 1.99 -12.17 4.33
N VAL A 43 2.29 -12.27 3.04
CA VAL A 43 1.28 -12.38 1.98
C VAL A 43 0.68 -13.78 2.02
N THR A 44 -0.58 -13.86 2.47
CA THR A 44 -1.28 -15.13 2.70
C THR A 44 -2.16 -15.52 1.51
N HIS A 45 -2.71 -14.54 0.78
CA HIS A 45 -3.55 -14.78 -0.39
C HIS A 45 -3.30 -13.73 -1.48
N VAL A 46 -3.29 -14.16 -2.74
CA VAL A 46 -3.28 -13.29 -3.91
C VAL A 46 -4.24 -13.86 -4.96
N HIS A 47 -5.19 -13.05 -5.43
CA HIS A 47 -6.12 -13.42 -6.49
C HIS A 47 -6.59 -12.19 -7.27
N LYS A 48 -6.42 -12.20 -8.60
CA LYS A 48 -6.93 -11.17 -9.54
C LYS A 48 -6.64 -9.73 -9.08
N GLY A 49 -5.38 -9.43 -8.79
CA GLY A 49 -4.94 -8.09 -8.39
C GLY A 49 -5.40 -7.64 -7.00
N LYS A 50 -5.90 -8.56 -6.18
CA LYS A 50 -6.22 -8.36 -4.76
C LYS A 50 -5.46 -9.37 -3.94
N GLY A 51 -5.29 -9.10 -2.65
CA GLY A 51 -4.69 -10.06 -1.75
C GLY A 51 -4.90 -9.73 -0.29
N VAL A 52 -4.35 -10.59 0.57
CA VAL A 52 -4.47 -10.53 2.01
C VAL A 52 -3.11 -10.76 2.64
N LEU A 53 -2.79 -9.95 3.65
CA LEU A 53 -1.62 -10.06 4.50
C LEU A 53 -2.06 -10.50 5.92
N ASP A 54 -1.32 -11.42 6.52
CA ASP A 54 -1.57 -11.99 7.86
C ASP A 54 -3.06 -12.33 8.09
N HIS A 55 -3.74 -12.83 7.06
CA HIS A 55 -5.17 -13.14 7.06
C HIS A 55 -6.15 -11.99 7.38
N THR A 56 -5.68 -10.77 7.65
CA THR A 56 -6.49 -9.70 8.26
C THR A 56 -6.37 -8.33 7.58
N ILE A 57 -5.36 -8.12 6.74
CA ILE A 57 -5.11 -6.87 6.04
C ILE A 57 -5.29 -7.10 4.54
N PHE A 58 -6.26 -6.46 3.90
CA PHE A 58 -6.42 -6.61 2.45
C PHE A 58 -5.60 -5.59 1.66
N PHE A 59 -5.31 -5.89 0.40
CA PHE A 59 -4.74 -4.93 -0.54
C PHE A 59 -5.36 -5.09 -1.93
N THR A 60 -5.31 -4.02 -2.73
CA THR A 60 -5.64 -4.03 -4.15
C THR A 60 -4.48 -3.40 -4.92
N LEU A 61 -4.00 -4.06 -5.98
CA LEU A 61 -2.86 -3.58 -6.78
C LEU A 61 -3.14 -2.20 -7.40
N GLU A 62 -4.41 -1.89 -7.71
CA GLU A 62 -4.85 -0.59 -8.23
C GLU A 62 -4.51 0.59 -7.29
N SER A 63 -4.55 0.36 -5.97
CA SER A 63 -4.36 1.42 -4.97
C SER A 63 -3.10 1.24 -4.12
N LEU A 64 -2.37 0.15 -4.32
CA LEU A 64 -1.19 -0.22 -3.56
C LEU A 64 0.06 0.34 -4.23
N LYS A 65 0.83 1.13 -3.49
CA LYS A 65 2.16 1.56 -3.94
C LYS A 65 3.17 0.45 -3.77
N LEU A 66 3.82 0.08 -4.87
CA LEU A 66 4.84 -0.96 -4.93
C LEU A 66 6.15 -0.40 -5.51
N PRO A 67 7.30 -0.97 -5.15
CA PRO A 67 8.53 -0.80 -5.91
C PRO A 67 8.33 -1.22 -7.37
N GLU A 68 9.06 -0.58 -8.28
CA GLU A 68 9.06 -0.96 -9.69
C GLU A 68 9.50 -2.42 -9.87
N GLY A 69 8.86 -3.15 -10.77
CA GLY A 69 9.14 -4.56 -11.03
C GLY A 69 8.63 -5.55 -9.97
N TYR A 70 8.25 -5.09 -8.78
CA TYR A 70 7.78 -5.97 -7.71
C TYR A 70 6.31 -6.39 -7.90
N THR A 71 6.06 -7.69 -7.81
CA THR A 71 4.71 -8.26 -7.75
C THR A 71 4.53 -9.06 -6.46
N PRO A 72 3.54 -8.76 -5.60
CA PRO A 72 3.27 -9.55 -4.40
C PRO A 72 2.85 -10.98 -4.76
N LEU A 73 3.48 -11.98 -4.14
CA LEU A 73 3.14 -13.40 -4.26
C LEU A 73 2.87 -14.00 -2.89
N VAL A 74 2.06 -15.06 -2.84
CA VAL A 74 1.83 -15.80 -1.61
C VAL A 74 3.16 -16.35 -1.08
N GLY A 75 3.40 -16.15 0.23
CA GLY A 75 4.64 -16.52 0.88
C GLY A 75 5.65 -15.36 1.03
N HIS A 76 5.46 -14.25 0.30
CA HIS A 76 6.31 -13.07 0.51
C HIS A 76 6.06 -12.43 1.88
N VAL A 77 7.13 -11.94 2.49
CA VAL A 77 7.25 -11.23 3.75
C VAL A 77 7.65 -9.79 3.42
N VAL A 78 6.79 -8.86 3.81
CA VAL A 78 6.81 -7.47 3.36
C VAL A 78 6.69 -6.51 4.53
N SER A 79 7.24 -5.32 4.38
CA SER A 79 6.89 -4.16 5.21
C SER A 79 5.78 -3.39 4.53
N VAL A 80 4.78 -2.94 5.30
CA VAL A 80 3.59 -2.26 4.75
C VAL A 80 3.19 -1.04 5.53
N VAL A 81 2.60 -0.08 4.82
CA VAL A 81 1.80 0.98 5.43
C VAL A 81 0.34 0.62 5.24
N ILE A 82 -0.42 0.66 6.31
CA ILE A 82 -1.85 0.35 6.32
C ILE A 82 -2.68 1.54 6.79
N VAL A 83 -3.93 1.57 6.35
CA VAL A 83 -4.96 2.48 6.82
C VAL A 83 -6.15 1.70 7.35
N GLN A 84 -6.86 2.28 8.32
CA GLN A 84 -8.10 1.69 8.82
C GLN A 84 -9.16 1.69 7.72
N SER A 85 -9.86 0.56 7.59
CA SER A 85 -10.84 0.33 6.54
C SER A 85 -11.93 -0.60 7.07
N ILE A 86 -13.12 -0.58 6.48
CA ILE A 86 -14.23 -1.46 6.82
C ILE A 86 -14.63 -2.29 5.61
N ARG A 87 -14.34 -3.59 5.70
CA ARG A 87 -14.74 -4.62 4.75
C ARG A 87 -15.14 -5.87 5.53
N PRO A 88 -16.01 -6.74 4.98
CA PRO A 88 -16.30 -8.02 5.61
C PRO A 88 -14.98 -8.77 5.91
N ASN A 89 -14.74 -9.09 7.18
CA ASN A 89 -13.56 -9.79 7.70
C ASN A 89 -12.21 -9.04 7.68
N TYR A 90 -12.17 -7.77 7.24
CA TYR A 90 -10.91 -7.00 7.19
C TYR A 90 -11.10 -5.57 7.69
N ASN A 91 -10.34 -5.20 8.73
CA ASN A 91 -10.41 -3.87 9.36
C ASN A 91 -9.28 -2.92 8.91
N TRP A 92 -8.42 -3.39 8.00
CA TRP A 92 -7.22 -2.69 7.56
C TRP A 92 -6.95 -2.94 6.08
N ARG A 93 -6.46 -1.89 5.40
CA ARG A 93 -6.05 -1.94 4.00
C ARG A 93 -4.59 -1.52 3.86
N ALA A 94 -3.78 -2.25 3.11
CA ALA A 94 -2.44 -1.81 2.75
C ALA A 94 -2.47 -0.76 1.62
N ILE A 95 -1.68 0.30 1.79
CA ILE A 95 -1.56 1.42 0.83
C ILE A 95 -0.15 1.55 0.26
N SER A 96 0.85 0.95 0.90
CA SER A 96 2.18 0.73 0.32
C SER A 96 2.78 -0.55 0.86
N MET A 97 3.65 -1.17 0.07
CA MET A 97 4.32 -2.42 0.41
C MET A 97 5.74 -2.43 -0.14
N THR A 98 6.67 -2.95 0.64
CA THR A 98 8.07 -3.12 0.25
C THR A 98 8.52 -4.52 0.66
N PRO A 99 9.08 -5.33 -0.24
CA PRO A 99 9.61 -6.64 0.13
C PRO A 99 10.78 -6.53 1.11
N THR A 100 10.87 -7.49 2.03
CA THR A 100 12.02 -7.56 2.94
C THR A 100 13.26 -8.08 2.21
N ARG A 101 14.46 -7.72 2.70
CA ARG A 101 15.74 -8.11 2.06
C ARG A 101 15.89 -9.63 1.92
N GLY A 102 15.44 -10.38 2.94
CA GLY A 102 15.50 -11.84 2.92
C GLY A 102 14.61 -12.47 1.84
N ASP A 103 13.54 -11.79 1.45
CA ASP A 103 12.61 -12.29 0.45
C ASP A 103 12.96 -11.88 -0.96
N LEU A 104 13.52 -10.68 -1.14
CA LEU A 104 14.17 -10.31 -2.40
C LEU A 104 15.27 -11.29 -2.80
N ALA A 105 16.06 -11.75 -1.83
CA ALA A 105 17.11 -12.74 -2.06
C ALA A 105 16.57 -14.12 -2.51
N LYS A 106 15.34 -14.48 -2.14
CA LYS A 106 14.68 -15.74 -2.56
C LYS A 106 14.03 -15.63 -3.94
N HIS A 107 13.72 -14.41 -4.39
CA HIS A 107 13.00 -14.15 -5.64
C HIS A 107 13.75 -13.13 -6.52
N PRO A 108 14.96 -13.46 -6.99
CA PRO A 108 15.84 -12.50 -7.70
C PRO A 108 15.26 -11.98 -9.02
N ALA A 109 14.35 -12.73 -9.66
CA ALA A 109 13.69 -12.32 -10.90
C ALA A 109 12.76 -11.09 -10.75
N GLN A 110 12.53 -10.60 -9.52
CA GLN A 110 11.72 -9.41 -9.25
C GLN A 110 12.54 -8.11 -9.13
N LEU A 111 13.87 -8.20 -9.21
CA LEU A 111 14.78 -7.06 -9.14
C LEU A 111 15.46 -6.85 -10.49
N GLN A 112 14.89 -6.01 -11.34
CA GLN A 112 15.63 -5.36 -12.43
C GLN A 112 15.67 -3.87 -12.11
N LEU A 113 16.86 -3.26 -12.10
CA LEU A 113 17.22 -1.88 -11.73
C LEU A 113 17.51 -1.60 -10.24
N GLU A 114 18.63 -2.13 -9.74
CA GLU A 114 19.48 -1.37 -8.79
C GLU A 114 20.99 -1.51 -9.09
N CYS A 115 21.39 -2.27 -10.13
CA CYS A 115 22.81 -2.53 -10.43
C CYS A 115 23.52 -1.45 -11.26
N ASP A 116 22.81 -0.55 -11.94
CA ASP A 116 23.43 0.38 -12.92
C ASP A 116 23.83 1.75 -12.34
N LEU A 117 23.69 1.98 -11.02
CA LEU A 117 24.02 3.27 -10.39
C LEU A 117 25.29 3.25 -9.52
N GLN A 118 26.02 2.13 -9.45
CA GLN A 118 27.26 2.04 -8.65
C GLN A 118 28.56 2.03 -9.46
N ASP A 119 28.51 2.06 -10.80
CA ASP A 119 29.71 1.85 -11.64
C ASP A 119 30.23 3.07 -12.42
N THR A 120 29.79 4.28 -12.08
CA THR A 120 30.43 5.52 -12.59
C THR A 120 30.95 6.36 -11.43
N GLY A 121 31.97 5.83 -10.76
CA GLY A 121 32.58 6.48 -9.60
C GLY A 121 34.00 6.02 -9.31
N SER A 122 34.81 5.76 -10.34
CA SER A 122 36.26 5.65 -10.22
C SER A 122 36.92 6.14 -11.50
N ILE A 123 37.40 7.37 -11.47
CA ILE A 123 38.51 7.80 -12.31
C ILE A 123 39.57 8.35 -11.37
N VAL A 124 40.76 7.79 -11.55
CA VAL A 124 42.05 8.05 -10.91
C VAL A 124 42.48 9.51 -11.03
#